data_AF-A0A256H4C1-F1
#
_entry.id   AF-A0A256H4C1-F1
#
_cell.length_a   1.000
_cell.length_b   1.000
_cell.length_c   1.000
_cell.angle_alpha   90.00
_cell.angle_beta   90.00
_cell.angle_gamma   90.00
#
_symmetry.space_group_name_H-M   'P 1'
#
loop_
_entity.id
_entity.type
_entity.pdbx_description
1 polymer ?
#
loop_
_entity_poly.entity_id
_entity_poly.type
_entity_poly.pdbx_seq_one_letter_code
_entity_poly.pdbx_strand_id
1 'polypeptide(L)'
;MVERPPHGAGAERADGERSGGAVASERGPVARIGWALVLALLAVPMAVISAGGDLTVVSLWGFLNAAASGSGVGGYPVWAYFLDQSRPFAALPASIRAWPLAIGFHLLSAASAVAGVALGREDRRVTGGLLVLAATASLWVSVGLATRFGVGTTSSVFTVLPVGAVATLAVAVVAYGGDLRGVVTR
;
A
#
# COMPACT_ATOMS: atom_id res chain seq x y z
N MET A 1 44.48 -30.47 -56.13
CA MET A 1 44.37 -30.99 -54.76
C MET A 1 45.14 -30.08 -53.83
N VAL A 2 44.46 -29.15 -53.15
CA VAL A 2 44.68 -28.69 -51.77
C VAL A 2 43.42 -27.89 -51.42
N GLU A 3 42.72 -28.33 -50.37
CA GLU A 3 41.45 -27.80 -49.85
C GLU A 3 41.59 -26.43 -49.16
N ARG A 4 40.45 -25.72 -49.09
CA ARG A 4 40.23 -24.50 -48.29
C ARG A 4 40.05 -24.88 -46.81
N PRO A 5 40.30 -23.96 -45.87
CA PRO A 5 39.13 -23.25 -45.33
C PRO A 5 39.37 -21.76 -45.01
N PRO A 6 38.31 -20.93 -45.04
CA PRO A 6 38.32 -19.58 -44.49
C PRO A 6 38.12 -19.62 -42.96
N HIS A 7 39.06 -19.05 -42.22
CA HIS A 7 38.91 -18.80 -40.78
C HIS A 7 38.09 -17.53 -40.53
N GLY A 8 37.11 -17.63 -39.61
CA GLY A 8 36.71 -16.51 -38.78
C GLY A 8 35.32 -15.92 -39.02
N ALA A 9 34.26 -16.72 -38.99
CA ALA A 9 32.90 -16.22 -38.79
C ALA A 9 32.17 -17.14 -37.80
N GLY A 10 32.35 -16.90 -36.50
CA GLY A 10 31.75 -17.80 -35.51
C GLY A 10 31.96 -17.45 -34.04
N ALA A 11 32.05 -16.16 -33.67
CA ALA A 11 32.22 -15.77 -32.26
C ALA A 11 31.18 -14.77 -31.73
N GLU A 12 30.25 -14.24 -32.54
CA GLU A 12 29.34 -13.17 -32.08
C GLU A 12 27.90 -13.62 -31.74
N ARG A 13 27.56 -14.90 -31.93
CA ARG A 13 26.16 -15.36 -31.76
C ARG A 13 25.80 -15.98 -30.41
N ALA A 14 26.73 -16.08 -29.45
CA ALA A 14 26.48 -16.75 -28.18
C ALA A 14 26.17 -15.80 -26.99
N ASP A 15 26.46 -14.50 -27.10
CA ASP A 15 26.32 -13.56 -25.97
C ASP A 15 24.94 -12.89 -25.86
N GLY A 16 24.14 -12.94 -26.93
CA GLY A 16 22.80 -12.36 -26.96
C GLY A 16 21.75 -13.14 -26.14
N GLU A 17 21.85 -14.47 -26.10
CA GLU A 17 20.84 -15.31 -25.43
C GLU A 17 21.07 -15.45 -23.92
N ARG A 18 22.32 -15.34 -23.42
CA ARG A 18 22.61 -15.36 -21.98
C ARG A 18 22.19 -14.08 -21.25
N SER A 19 22.12 -12.96 -21.98
CA SER A 19 21.76 -11.66 -21.39
C SER A 19 20.25 -11.50 -21.19
N GLY A 20 19.42 -12.16 -22.00
CA GLY A 20 17.95 -12.11 -21.87
C GLY A 20 17.40 -12.88 -20.67
N GLY A 21 18.07 -13.96 -20.25
CA GLY A 21 17.67 -14.78 -19.10
C GLY A 21 18.03 -14.17 -17.74
N ALA A 22 19.13 -13.41 -17.67
CA ALA A 22 19.58 -12.78 -16.43
C ALA A 22 18.67 -11.62 -16.00
N VAL A 23 18.23 -10.78 -16.94
CA VAL A 23 17.37 -9.60 -16.66
C VAL A 23 15.98 -10.00 -16.16
N ALA A 24 15.46 -11.16 -16.59
CA ALA A 24 14.19 -11.70 -16.08
C ALA A 24 14.32 -12.31 -14.66
N SER A 25 15.53 -12.71 -14.26
CA SER A 25 15.82 -13.37 -12.97
C SER A 25 16.02 -12.39 -11.80
N GLU A 26 16.29 -11.10 -12.06
CA GLU A 26 16.62 -10.12 -11.00
C GLU A 26 15.44 -9.63 -10.16
N ARG A 27 14.19 -9.90 -10.56
CA ARG A 27 13.03 -9.57 -9.72
C ARG A 27 12.89 -10.60 -8.61
N GLY A 28 13.42 -10.22 -7.44
CA GLY A 28 13.35 -11.01 -6.21
C GLY A 28 11.93 -11.49 -5.87
N PRO A 29 11.79 -12.55 -5.04
CA PRO A 29 10.51 -13.22 -4.78
C PRO A 29 9.39 -12.27 -4.33
N VAL A 30 9.73 -11.21 -3.59
CA VAL A 30 8.76 -10.20 -3.11
C VAL A 30 8.14 -9.39 -4.26
N ALA A 31 8.87 -9.13 -5.33
CA ALA A 31 8.33 -8.47 -6.52
C ALA A 31 7.29 -9.33 -7.24
N ARG A 32 7.42 -10.67 -7.19
CA ARG A 32 6.50 -11.60 -7.84
C ARG A 32 5.16 -11.71 -7.11
N ILE A 33 5.18 -11.55 -5.78
CA ILE A 33 3.97 -11.55 -4.94
C ILE A 33 3.44 -10.12 -4.67
N GLY A 34 4.00 -9.10 -5.32
CA GLY A 34 3.66 -7.68 -5.08
C GLY A 34 2.15 -7.41 -5.18
N TRP A 35 1.49 -7.92 -6.22
CA TRP A 35 0.04 -7.78 -6.39
C TRP A 35 -0.77 -8.38 -5.22
N ALA A 36 -0.35 -9.54 -4.70
CA ALA A 36 -1.01 -10.18 -3.57
C ALA A 36 -0.80 -9.38 -2.28
N LEU A 37 0.39 -8.82 -2.09
CA LEU A 37 0.68 -7.92 -0.96
C LEU A 37 -0.20 -6.65 -1.04
N VAL A 38 -0.33 -6.06 -2.23
CA VAL A 38 -1.19 -4.88 -2.44
C VAL A 38 -2.66 -5.18 -2.13
N LEU A 39 -3.16 -6.35 -2.56
CA LEU A 39 -4.51 -6.77 -2.21
C LEU A 39 -4.67 -7.04 -0.70
N ALA A 40 -3.68 -7.67 -0.07
CA ALA A 40 -3.70 -7.92 1.37
C ALA A 40 -3.81 -6.63 2.19
N LEU A 41 -3.22 -5.51 1.71
CA LEU A 41 -3.34 -4.21 2.37
C LEU A 41 -4.78 -3.71 2.48
N LEU A 42 -5.70 -4.15 1.62
CA LEU A 42 -7.13 -3.79 1.72
C LEU A 42 -7.78 -4.34 2.99
N ALA A 43 -7.23 -5.40 3.57
CA ALA A 43 -7.69 -5.98 4.83
C ALA A 43 -6.95 -5.42 6.05
N VAL A 44 -5.85 -4.68 5.86
CA VAL A 44 -5.05 -4.16 6.97
C VAL A 44 -5.78 -2.97 7.62
N PRO A 45 -5.94 -2.96 8.96
CA PRO A 45 -6.45 -1.80 9.66
C PRO A 45 -5.58 -0.56 9.44
N MET A 46 -6.20 0.57 9.11
CA MET A 46 -5.48 1.85 9.00
C MET A 46 -4.88 2.27 10.34
N ALA A 47 -5.66 2.15 11.42
CA ALA A 47 -5.21 2.45 12.76
C ALA A 47 -5.86 1.52 13.80
N VAL A 48 -5.13 1.27 14.88
CA VAL A 48 -5.65 0.58 16.07
C VAL A 48 -5.58 1.56 17.23
N ILE A 49 -6.68 1.71 17.96
CA ILE A 49 -6.78 2.63 19.09
C ILE A 49 -7.01 1.79 20.35
N SER A 50 -6.20 2.02 21.37
CA SER A 50 -6.37 1.43 22.69
C SER A 50 -6.51 2.54 23.72
N ALA A 51 -7.74 2.76 24.18
CA ALA A 51 -8.09 3.84 25.10
C ALA A 51 -9.09 3.34 26.14
N GLY A 52 -8.83 3.61 27.42
CA GLY A 52 -9.77 3.32 28.50
C GLY A 52 -10.12 1.84 28.71
N GLY A 53 -9.31 0.91 28.19
CA GLY A 53 -9.58 -0.53 28.21
C GLY A 53 -10.25 -1.07 26.95
N ASP A 54 -10.82 -0.20 26.10
CA ASP A 54 -11.48 -0.60 24.86
C ASP A 54 -10.52 -0.60 23.66
N LEU A 55 -10.80 -1.47 22.69
CA LEU A 55 -10.04 -1.59 21.45
C LEU A 55 -10.89 -1.19 20.25
N THR A 56 -10.49 -0.13 19.56
CA THR A 56 -11.10 0.31 18.31
C THR A 56 -10.18 0.02 17.14
N VAL A 57 -10.68 -0.73 16.17
CA VAL A 57 -10.02 -1.00 14.90
C VAL A 57 -10.61 -0.07 13.84
N VAL A 58 -9.76 0.80 13.31
CA VAL A 58 -10.08 1.68 12.19
C VAL A 58 -9.59 1.03 10.91
N SER A 59 -10.50 0.69 10.00
CA SER A 59 -10.18 0.08 8.70
C SER A 59 -10.49 1.02 7.54
N LEU A 60 -10.14 0.63 6.32
CA LEU A 60 -10.59 1.34 5.10
C LEU A 60 -12.11 1.31 4.96
N TRP A 61 -12.77 0.29 5.51
CA TRP A 61 -14.18 -0.01 5.26
C TRP A 61 -15.12 0.50 6.36
N GLY A 62 -14.57 0.98 7.46
CA GLY A 62 -15.34 1.36 8.64
C GLY A 62 -14.56 1.15 9.94
N PHE A 63 -15.29 1.25 11.04
CA PHE A 63 -14.76 1.05 12.39
C PHE A 63 -15.35 -0.21 13.01
N LEU A 64 -14.53 -0.92 13.79
CA LEU A 64 -14.98 -1.96 14.70
C LEU A 64 -14.56 -1.59 16.12
N ASN A 65 -15.50 -1.57 17.04
CA ASN A 65 -15.24 -1.39 18.47
C ASN A 65 -15.44 -2.72 19.20
N ALA A 66 -14.42 -3.14 19.94
CA ALA A 66 -14.50 -4.24 20.88
C ALA A 66 -14.40 -3.66 22.29
N ALA A 67 -15.50 -3.68 23.03
CA ALA A 67 -15.53 -3.28 24.43
C ALA A 67 -14.91 -4.37 25.32
N ALA A 68 -14.07 -3.98 26.29
CA ALA A 68 -13.47 -4.93 27.24
C ALA A 68 -14.49 -5.64 28.14
N SER A 69 -15.69 -5.07 28.30
CA SER A 69 -16.75 -5.57 29.18
C SER A 69 -17.74 -6.54 28.52
N GLY A 70 -17.50 -6.98 27.28
CA GLY A 70 -18.30 -8.02 26.63
C GLY A 70 -19.68 -7.58 26.10
N SER A 71 -19.98 -6.28 26.12
CA SER A 71 -21.27 -5.70 25.71
C SER A 71 -21.41 -5.46 24.19
N GLY A 72 -20.71 -6.24 23.36
CA GLY A 72 -20.95 -6.34 21.92
C GLY A 72 -19.82 -5.78 21.03
N VAL A 73 -19.70 -6.36 19.83
CA VAL A 73 -18.86 -5.84 18.74
C VAL A 73 -19.71 -4.89 17.91
N GLY A 74 -19.42 -3.58 17.99
CA GLY A 74 -20.10 -2.56 17.21
C GLY A 74 -19.32 -2.23 15.94
N GLY A 75 -19.90 -2.49 14.77
CA GLY A 75 -19.32 -2.15 13.47
C GLY A 75 -20.08 -1.00 12.81
N TYR A 76 -19.37 0.02 12.33
CA TYR A 76 -19.99 1.11 11.55
C TYR A 76 -19.28 1.27 10.20
N PRO A 77 -19.94 0.96 9.08
CA PRO A 77 -19.31 1.03 7.77
C PRO A 77 -19.11 2.47 7.33
N VAL A 78 -18.00 2.72 6.62
CA VAL A 78 -17.61 4.04 6.15
C VAL A 78 -18.67 4.67 5.24
N TRP A 79 -19.37 3.86 4.44
CA TRP A 79 -20.41 4.35 3.54
C TRP A 79 -21.63 4.88 4.30
N ALA A 80 -22.05 4.21 5.38
CA ALA A 80 -23.13 4.72 6.23
C ALA A 80 -22.75 6.08 6.82
N TYR A 81 -21.50 6.24 7.26
CA TYR A 81 -21.00 7.51 7.78
C TYR A 81 -21.11 8.68 6.81
N PHE A 82 -20.84 8.45 5.53
CA PHE A 82 -20.89 9.50 4.52
C PHE A 82 -22.29 9.69 3.92
N LEU A 83 -23.13 8.66 3.90
CA LEU A 83 -24.48 8.73 3.34
C LEU A 83 -25.51 9.26 4.34
N ASP A 84 -25.35 8.99 5.65
CA ASP A 84 -26.25 9.52 6.70
C ASP A 84 -25.93 10.96 7.10
N GLN A 85 -24.86 11.55 6.56
CA GLN A 85 -24.45 12.89 6.94
C GLN A 85 -25.26 14.00 6.27
N SER A 86 -26.00 14.74 7.09
CA SER A 86 -26.71 15.95 6.66
C SER A 86 -25.80 17.16 6.46
N ARG A 87 -24.53 17.10 6.94
CA ARG A 87 -23.57 18.21 6.83
C ARG A 87 -22.67 18.04 5.61
N PRO A 88 -22.28 19.15 4.95
CA PRO A 88 -21.41 19.09 3.78
C PRO A 88 -20.03 18.52 4.14
N PHE A 89 -19.44 17.72 3.24
CA PHE A 89 -18.13 17.07 3.41
C PHE A 89 -17.01 18.05 3.81
N ALA A 90 -17.09 19.31 3.36
CA ALA A 90 -16.13 20.36 3.72
C ALA A 90 -16.14 20.73 5.21
N ALA A 91 -17.25 20.50 5.92
CA ALA A 91 -17.36 20.72 7.36
C ALA A 91 -16.70 19.61 8.19
N LEU A 92 -16.27 18.51 7.55
CA LEU A 92 -15.58 17.43 8.23
C LEU A 92 -14.11 17.80 8.52
N PRO A 93 -13.59 17.40 9.69
CA PRO A 93 -12.17 17.57 10.01
C PRO A 93 -11.28 16.97 8.93
N ALA A 94 -10.13 17.62 8.66
CA ALA A 94 -9.23 17.25 7.57
C ALA A 94 -8.81 15.77 7.58
N SER A 95 -8.70 15.17 8.76
CA SER A 95 -8.40 13.74 8.90
C SER A 95 -9.50 12.82 8.40
N ILE A 96 -10.78 13.18 8.60
CA ILE A 96 -11.90 12.39 8.08
C ILE A 96 -11.99 12.52 6.56
N ARG A 97 -11.64 13.70 6.03
CA ARG A 97 -11.56 13.93 4.58
C ARG A 97 -10.46 13.13 3.90
N ALA A 98 -9.39 12.77 4.63
CA ALA A 98 -8.33 11.92 4.11
C ALA A 98 -8.74 10.44 3.96
N TRP A 99 -9.83 10.03 4.60
CA TRP A 99 -10.25 8.63 4.62
C TRP A 99 -10.73 8.12 3.24
N PRO A 100 -11.59 8.84 2.49
CA PRO A 100 -11.91 8.49 1.10
C PRO A 100 -10.69 8.52 0.17
N LEU A 101 -9.74 9.43 0.40
CA LEU A 101 -8.50 9.46 -0.37
C LEU A 101 -7.66 8.20 -0.15
N ALA A 102 -7.53 7.75 1.11
CA ALA A 102 -6.86 6.50 1.43
C ALA A 102 -7.51 5.31 0.72
N ILE A 103 -8.85 5.21 0.75
CA ILE A 103 -9.62 4.19 0.01
C ILE A 103 -9.31 4.28 -1.48
N GLY A 104 -9.40 5.47 -2.07
CA GLY A 104 -9.13 5.71 -3.48
C GLY A 104 -7.73 5.24 -3.89
N PHE A 105 -6.68 5.65 -3.16
CA PHE A 105 -5.31 5.27 -3.48
C PHE A 105 -5.05 3.77 -3.31
N HIS A 106 -5.60 3.14 -2.27
CA HIS A 106 -5.49 1.69 -2.09
C HIS A 106 -6.17 0.91 -3.23
N LEU A 107 -7.38 1.32 -3.63
CA LEU A 107 -8.11 0.67 -4.73
C LEU A 107 -7.43 0.88 -6.08
N LEU A 108 -6.94 2.08 -6.36
CA LEU A 108 -6.24 2.37 -7.60
C LEU A 108 -4.91 1.61 -7.69
N SER A 109 -4.19 1.50 -6.56
CA SER A 109 -3.00 0.66 -6.46
C SER A 109 -3.32 -0.81 -6.70
N ALA A 110 -4.39 -1.33 -6.09
CA ALA A 110 -4.82 -2.72 -6.28
C ALA A 110 -5.22 -2.99 -7.72
N ALA A 111 -6.01 -2.10 -8.34
CA ALA A 111 -6.40 -2.21 -9.74
C ALA A 111 -5.18 -2.19 -10.66
N SER A 112 -4.21 -1.31 -10.39
CA SER A 112 -2.95 -1.22 -11.15
C SER A 112 -2.13 -2.51 -11.05
N ALA A 113 -1.98 -3.08 -9.85
CA ALA A 113 -1.24 -4.32 -9.66
C ALA A 113 -1.95 -5.55 -10.26
N VAL A 114 -3.29 -5.62 -10.13
CA VAL A 114 -4.11 -6.68 -10.73
C VAL A 114 -4.07 -6.61 -12.26
N ALA A 115 -4.07 -5.41 -12.86
CA ALA A 115 -3.87 -5.24 -14.29
C ALA A 115 -2.51 -5.78 -14.78
N GLY A 116 -1.48 -5.76 -13.91
CA GLY A 116 -0.21 -6.44 -14.17
C GLY A 116 -0.35 -7.93 -14.38
N VAL A 117 -1.11 -8.59 -13.51
CA VAL A 117 -1.30 -10.05 -13.56
C VAL A 117 -2.30 -10.45 -14.63
N ALA A 118 -3.43 -9.74 -14.73
CA ALA A 118 -4.53 -10.10 -15.63
C ALA A 118 -4.27 -9.69 -17.09
N LEU A 119 -3.58 -8.57 -17.30
CA LEU A 119 -3.41 -7.96 -18.63
C LEU A 119 -1.93 -7.83 -19.04
N GLY A 120 -0.97 -8.13 -18.16
CA GLY A 120 0.46 -7.95 -18.43
C GLY A 120 0.90 -6.48 -18.47
N ARG A 121 0.08 -5.55 -17.97
CA ARG A 121 0.26 -4.09 -18.15
C ARG A 121 0.29 -3.33 -16.82
N GLU A 122 1.25 -3.65 -15.94
CA GLU A 122 1.51 -2.87 -14.72
C GLU A 122 2.60 -1.83 -14.96
N ASP A 123 2.28 -0.57 -14.64
CA ASP A 123 3.31 0.45 -14.40
C ASP A 123 3.64 0.49 -12.90
N ARG A 124 4.73 -0.17 -12.55
CA ARG A 124 5.18 -0.33 -11.15
C ARG A 124 5.52 0.99 -10.47
N ARG A 125 5.85 2.04 -11.24
CA ARG A 125 6.11 3.39 -10.70
C ARG A 125 4.80 4.02 -10.24
N VAL A 126 3.74 3.85 -11.02
CA VAL A 126 2.39 4.30 -10.66
C VAL A 126 1.88 3.52 -9.46
N THR A 127 2.00 2.19 -9.46
CA THR A 127 1.59 1.37 -8.31
C THR A 127 2.32 1.76 -7.03
N GLY A 128 3.66 1.85 -7.08
CA GLY A 128 4.47 2.29 -5.94
C GLY A 128 4.11 3.71 -5.48
N GLY A 129 3.89 4.64 -6.40
CA GLY A 129 3.49 6.02 -6.07
C GLY A 129 2.12 6.09 -5.39
N LEU A 130 1.15 5.32 -5.88
CA LEU A 130 -0.16 5.19 -5.27
C LEU A 130 -0.08 4.59 -3.86
N LEU A 131 0.79 3.61 -3.62
CA LEU A 131 1.03 3.09 -2.27
C LEU A 131 1.62 4.13 -1.33
N VAL A 132 2.55 4.97 -1.79
CA VAL A 132 3.10 6.06 -0.95
C VAL A 132 2.02 7.09 -0.61
N LEU A 133 1.17 7.46 -1.57
CA LEU A 133 0.02 8.34 -1.33
C LEU A 133 -1.01 7.69 -0.38
N ALA A 134 -1.28 6.40 -0.53
CA ALA A 134 -2.15 5.63 0.36
C ALA A 134 -1.61 5.58 1.79
N ALA A 135 -0.30 5.34 1.95
CA ALA A 135 0.37 5.36 3.25
C ALA A 135 0.29 6.74 3.90
N THR A 136 0.51 7.81 3.12
CA THR A 136 0.46 9.20 3.60
C THR A 136 -0.97 9.58 4.03
N ALA A 137 -1.97 9.23 3.22
CA ALA A 137 -3.37 9.47 3.57
C ALA A 137 -3.78 8.69 4.84
N SER A 138 -3.35 7.43 4.95
CA SER A 138 -3.60 6.60 6.14
C SER A 138 -2.92 7.12 7.41
N LEU A 139 -1.70 7.66 7.26
CA LEU A 139 -0.98 8.30 8.35
C LEU A 139 -1.71 9.57 8.79
N TRP A 140 -2.21 10.38 7.86
CA TRP A 140 -2.94 11.60 8.17
C TRP A 140 -4.23 11.33 8.96
N VAL A 141 -4.95 10.25 8.62
CA VAL A 141 -6.09 9.76 9.40
C VAL A 141 -5.64 9.44 10.84
N SER A 142 -4.55 8.69 10.98
CA SER A 142 -4.01 8.28 12.28
C SER A 142 -3.56 9.46 13.15
N VAL A 143 -2.89 10.45 12.56
CA VAL A 143 -2.49 11.70 13.26
C VAL A 143 -3.73 12.47 13.73
N GLY A 144 -4.77 12.55 12.90
CA GLY A 144 -6.03 13.17 13.27
C GLY A 144 -6.79 12.43 14.39
N LEU A 145 -6.56 11.13 14.55
CA LEU A 145 -7.07 10.37 15.69
C LEU A 145 -6.20 10.62 16.93
N ALA A 146 -4.88 10.50 16.80
CA ALA A 146 -3.93 10.71 17.89
C ALA A 146 -4.10 12.08 18.58
N THR A 147 -4.30 13.14 17.79
CA THR A 147 -4.57 14.49 18.31
C THR A 147 -5.88 14.58 19.11
N ARG A 148 -6.94 13.88 18.69
CA ARG A 148 -8.23 13.87 19.40
C ARG A 148 -8.19 13.05 20.68
N PHE A 149 -7.41 11.97 20.71
CA PHE A 149 -7.21 11.16 21.90
C PHE A 149 -6.13 11.73 22.85
N GLY A 150 -5.56 12.90 22.53
CA GLY A 150 -4.56 13.57 23.36
C GLY A 150 -3.27 12.76 23.50
N VAL A 151 -2.87 12.04 22.46
CA VAL A 151 -1.60 11.31 22.42
C VAL A 151 -0.43 12.27 22.70
N GLY A 152 0.40 11.93 23.68
CA GLY A 152 1.59 12.72 24.05
C GLY A 152 1.29 13.91 24.96
N THR A 153 0.02 14.13 25.32
CA THR A 153 -0.39 15.14 26.31
C THR A 153 -1.14 14.50 27.46
N THR A 154 -2.27 13.87 27.19
CA THR A 154 -3.16 13.24 28.19
C THR A 154 -3.19 11.71 28.11
N SER A 155 -2.68 11.14 27.01
CA SER A 155 -2.69 9.70 26.73
C SER A 155 -1.33 9.20 26.26
N SER A 156 -1.11 7.89 26.38
CA SER A 156 0.11 7.23 25.92
C SER A 156 0.35 7.40 24.43
N VAL A 157 1.62 7.44 24.01
CA VAL A 157 2.01 7.45 22.58
C VAL A 157 1.54 6.21 21.81
N PHE A 158 1.27 5.12 22.52
CA PHE A 158 0.78 3.86 21.95
C PHE A 158 -0.75 3.78 21.89
N THR A 159 -1.46 4.83 22.32
CA THR A 159 -2.93 4.86 22.26
C THR A 159 -3.44 4.79 20.82
N VAL A 160 -2.69 5.29 19.82
CA VAL A 160 -3.05 5.19 18.40
C VAL A 160 -1.87 4.62 17.61
N LEU A 161 -2.05 3.43 17.05
CA LEU A 161 -1.05 2.73 16.24
C LEU A 161 -1.40 2.85 14.75
N PRO A 162 -0.58 3.51 13.91
CA PRO A 162 -0.84 3.72 12.48
C PRO A 162 -0.47 2.48 11.63
N VAL A 163 -1.07 1.33 11.95
CA VAL A 163 -0.69 0.02 11.39
C VAL A 163 -0.73 0.01 9.86
N GLY A 164 -1.78 0.56 9.25
CA GLY A 164 -1.96 0.54 7.80
C GLY A 164 -0.96 1.44 7.07
N ALA A 165 -0.62 2.59 7.64
CA ALA A 165 0.40 3.46 7.04
C ALA A 165 1.78 2.78 7.02
N VAL A 166 2.16 2.14 8.13
CA VAL A 166 3.44 1.42 8.24
C VAL A 166 3.47 0.22 7.31
N ALA A 167 2.43 -0.61 7.30
CA ALA A 167 2.34 -1.78 6.43
C ALA A 167 2.39 -1.38 4.94
N THR A 168 1.63 -0.35 4.55
CA THR A 168 1.59 0.14 3.16
C THR A 168 2.92 0.69 2.72
N LEU A 169 3.59 1.48 3.57
CA LEU A 169 4.91 2.01 3.29
C LEU A 169 5.96 0.89 3.16
N ALA A 170 5.89 -0.14 4.02
CA ALA A 170 6.77 -1.30 3.94
C ALA A 170 6.60 -2.04 2.60
N VAL A 171 5.36 -2.27 2.15
CA VAL A 171 5.10 -2.87 0.83
C VAL A 171 5.63 -1.98 -0.30
N ALA A 172 5.41 -0.66 -0.23
CA ALA A 172 5.93 0.27 -1.23
C ALA A 172 7.46 0.20 -1.35
N VAL A 173 8.18 0.19 -0.22
CA VAL A 173 9.64 0.15 -0.21
C VAL A 173 10.17 -1.20 -0.66
N VAL A 174 9.64 -2.31 -0.12
CA VAL A 174 10.20 -3.65 -0.37
C VAL A 174 9.80 -4.18 -1.75
N ALA A 175 8.55 -3.99 -2.17
CA ALA A 175 8.07 -4.52 -3.45
C ALA A 175 8.24 -3.55 -4.63
N TYR A 176 8.31 -2.23 -4.38
CA TYR A 176 8.33 -1.20 -5.44
C TYR A 176 9.48 -0.18 -5.32
N GLY A 177 10.36 -0.30 -4.32
CA GLY A 177 11.38 0.71 -4.02
C GLY A 177 12.42 0.93 -5.13
N GLY A 178 12.78 -0.13 -5.86
CA GLY A 178 13.70 -0.01 -7.00
C GLY A 178 13.12 0.84 -8.13
N ASP A 179 11.84 0.62 -8.45
CA ASP A 179 11.12 1.37 -9.47
C ASP A 179 10.93 2.84 -9.07
N LEU A 180 10.64 3.09 -7.78
CA LEU A 180 10.50 4.44 -7.21
C LEU A 180 11.80 5.23 -7.22
N ARG A 181 12.93 4.62 -6.85
CA ARG A 181 14.25 5.31 -6.90
C ARG A 181 14.59 5.74 -8.32
N GLY A 182 14.28 4.91 -9.32
CA GLY A 182 14.49 5.24 -10.72
C GLY A 182 13.62 6.39 -11.25
N VAL A 183 12.66 6.91 -10.47
CA VAL A 183 11.91 8.15 -10.77
C VAL A 183 12.68 9.37 -10.27
N VAL A 184 13.31 9.27 -9.10
CA VAL A 184 13.98 10.40 -8.42
C VAL A 184 15.36 10.69 -9.01
N THR A 185 16.05 9.68 -9.53
CA THR A 185 17.42 9.81 -10.05
C THR A 185 17.51 10.13 -11.54
N ARG A 186 16.40 10.51 -12.17
CA ARG A 186 16.35 10.95 -13.58
C ARG A 186 16.16 12.45 -13.65
#